data_AF-A0A358UY45-F1
#
_entry.id   AF-A0A358UY45-F1
#
_cell.length_a   1.000
_cell.length_b   1.000
_cell.length_c   1.000
_cell.angle_alpha   90.00
_cell.angle_beta   90.00
_cell.angle_gamma   90.00
#
_symmetry.space_group_name_H-M   'P 1'
#
loop_
_entity.id
_entity.type
_entity.pdbx_description
1 polymer ?
#
loop_
_entity_poly.entity_id
_entity_poly.type
_entity_poly.pdbx_seq_one_letter_code
_entity_poly.pdbx_strand_id
1 'polypeptide(L)'
;IRVKLGEKLAETHPADADVVISVPDSSNASALGYAKKAGLPFSFGLIRSHYIGRTFIEPDQKIRDFGARIKYNPVASTLKGKRVVLVDDSIVRGTTSKKIVRLIKKAGAKEVHMRIICPPWTHPCRYGIDTPSIDQLIAHNLTVDKMKKEIGVNSLEFLSVQDLFDITGNCSYCTACMDGNYPVEFSDESKIDARREDDE
;
A
#
# COMPACT_ATOMS: atom_id res chain seq x y z
N ILE A 1 -3.55 8.38 15.67
CA ILE A 1 -4.38 7.50 14.79
C ILE A 1 -3.52 6.42 14.13
N ARG A 2 -2.58 6.74 13.22
CA ARG A 2 -1.80 5.74 12.46
C ARG A 2 -1.10 4.65 13.29
N VAL A 3 -0.49 4.98 14.44
CA VAL A 3 0.09 3.98 15.36
C VAL A 3 -0.96 2.96 15.80
N LYS A 4 -2.16 3.41 16.21
CA LYS A 4 -3.27 2.53 16.60
C LYS A 4 -3.76 1.66 15.45
N LEU A 5 -3.78 2.18 14.22
CA LEU A 5 -4.12 1.38 13.03
C LEU A 5 -3.13 0.21 12.86
N GLY A 6 -1.83 0.49 13.02
CA GLY A 6 -0.80 -0.55 12.99
C GLY A 6 -0.95 -1.58 14.12
N GLU A 7 -1.22 -1.12 15.34
CA GLU A 7 -1.48 -2.00 16.49
C GLU A 7 -2.70 -2.91 16.22
N LYS A 8 -3.81 -2.35 15.71
CA LYS A 8 -5.01 -3.15 15.39
C LYS A 8 -4.73 -4.16 14.27
N LEU A 9 -3.99 -3.76 13.24
CA LEU A 9 -3.63 -4.64 12.13
C LEU A 9 -2.76 -5.83 12.59
N ALA A 10 -1.87 -5.64 13.57
CA ALA A 10 -1.10 -6.73 14.17
C ALA A 10 -1.96 -7.66 15.05
N GLU A 11 -3.01 -7.13 15.66
CA GLU A 11 -3.96 -7.91 16.47
C GLU A 11 -4.84 -8.82 15.62
N THR A 12 -5.41 -8.28 14.54
CA THR A 12 -6.36 -9.00 13.69
C THR A 12 -5.67 -9.86 12.64
N HIS A 13 -4.50 -9.42 12.17
CA HIS A 13 -3.78 -10.06 11.07
C HIS A 13 -2.29 -10.26 11.40
N PRO A 14 -1.93 -11.03 12.44
CA PRO A 14 -0.53 -11.30 12.76
C PRO A 14 0.19 -12.05 11.62
N ALA A 15 1.52 -12.03 11.66
CA ALA A 15 2.37 -12.82 10.77
C ALA A 15 3.55 -13.37 11.56
N ASP A 16 3.87 -14.65 11.35
CA ASP A 16 5.09 -15.25 11.87
C ASP A 16 6.29 -14.79 11.02
N ALA A 17 6.99 -13.78 11.53
CA ALA A 17 8.04 -13.07 10.82
C ALA A 17 9.15 -12.63 11.77
N ASP A 18 10.28 -12.18 11.23
CA ASP A 18 11.48 -11.87 12.01
C ASP A 18 11.70 -10.36 12.17
N VAL A 19 11.09 -9.55 11.29
CA VAL A 19 11.24 -8.08 11.29
C VAL A 19 10.03 -7.39 10.66
N VAL A 20 9.69 -6.22 11.18
CA VAL A 20 8.69 -5.32 10.60
C VAL A 20 9.39 -4.13 9.96
N ILE A 21 9.01 -3.81 8.73
CA ILE A 21 9.50 -2.65 7.98
C ILE A 21 8.32 -1.85 7.43
N SER A 22 8.53 -0.58 7.15
CA SER A 22 7.54 0.28 6.47
C SER A 22 7.90 0.48 5.00
N VAL A 23 6.89 0.82 4.20
CA VAL A 23 7.09 1.63 3.00
C VAL A 23 7.23 3.10 3.44
N PRO A 24 8.40 3.74 3.29
CA PRO A 24 8.60 5.10 3.77
C PRO A 24 8.00 6.15 2.82
N ASP A 25 7.55 7.30 3.32
CA ASP A 25 7.54 7.71 4.74
C ASP A 25 6.18 7.56 5.41
N SER A 26 5.13 7.35 4.61
CA SER A 26 3.74 7.39 5.05
C SER A 26 3.41 6.33 6.10
N SER A 27 4.02 5.15 5.98
CA SER A 27 3.66 3.98 6.80
C SER A 27 4.56 3.79 8.02
N ASN A 28 5.50 4.70 8.29
CA ASN A 28 6.46 4.57 9.39
C ASN A 28 5.76 4.46 10.76
N ALA A 29 4.80 5.34 11.05
CA ALA A 29 4.07 5.32 12.31
C ALA A 29 3.21 4.04 12.49
N SER A 30 2.62 3.57 11.40
CA SER A 30 1.81 2.34 11.41
C SER A 30 2.67 1.09 11.57
N ALA A 31 3.81 1.03 10.89
CA ALA A 31 4.77 -0.07 11.04
C ALA A 31 5.32 -0.15 12.46
N LEU A 32 5.61 1.01 13.08
CA LEU A 32 6.02 1.08 14.47
C LEU A 32 4.93 0.52 15.42
N GLY A 33 3.67 0.87 15.19
CA GLY A 33 2.53 0.34 15.95
C GLY A 33 2.37 -1.17 15.78
N TYR A 34 2.45 -1.65 14.54
CA TYR A 34 2.39 -3.08 14.23
C TYR A 34 3.51 -3.85 14.95
N ALA A 35 4.75 -3.37 14.84
CA ALA A 35 5.92 -3.99 15.46
C ALA A 35 5.78 -4.09 16.98
N LYS A 36 5.36 -3.00 17.63
CA LYS A 36 5.14 -2.96 19.07
C LYS A 36 4.08 -3.97 19.52
N LYS A 37 2.94 -4.04 18.82
CA LYS A 37 1.86 -4.97 19.17
C LYS A 37 2.23 -6.43 18.87
N ALA A 38 2.95 -6.69 17.77
CA ALA A 38 3.39 -8.02 17.38
C ALA A 38 4.59 -8.54 18.20
N GLY A 39 5.25 -7.68 18.99
CA GLY A 39 6.47 -8.05 19.70
C GLY A 39 7.67 -8.30 18.78
N LEU A 40 7.66 -7.69 17.59
CA LEU A 40 8.70 -7.84 16.58
C LEU A 40 9.59 -6.59 16.50
N PRO A 41 10.88 -6.72 16.14
CA PRO A 41 11.73 -5.56 15.94
C PRO A 41 11.27 -4.76 14.71
N PHE A 42 11.13 -3.44 14.87
CA PHE A 42 11.01 -2.51 13.75
C PHE A 42 12.40 -2.16 13.21
N SER A 43 12.56 -2.16 11.89
CA SER A 43 13.83 -1.76 11.26
C SER A 43 13.59 -1.02 9.94
N PHE A 44 14.55 -0.18 9.56
CA PHE A 44 14.55 0.44 8.24
C PHE A 44 15.04 -0.57 7.21
N GLY A 45 14.10 -1.29 6.58
CA GLY A 45 14.37 -2.19 5.45
C GLY A 45 14.39 -1.50 4.10
N LEU A 46 13.80 -0.31 4.01
CA LEU A 46 13.76 0.54 2.82
C LEU A 46 14.14 1.96 3.23
N ILE A 47 14.95 2.61 2.41
CA ILE A 47 15.31 4.02 2.56
C ILE A 47 14.77 4.75 1.33
N ARG A 48 13.94 5.77 1.55
CA ARG A 48 13.47 6.65 0.48
C ARG A 48 14.61 7.58 0.08
N SER A 49 14.87 7.72 -1.22
CA SER A 49 15.78 8.77 -1.68
C SER A 49 15.09 10.14 -1.57
N HIS A 50 15.77 11.11 -0.96
CA HIS A 50 15.23 12.47 -0.80
C HIS A 50 15.45 13.36 -2.03
N TYR A 51 16.25 12.91 -3.00
CA TYR A 51 16.70 13.69 -4.17
C TYR A 51 15.97 13.33 -5.46
N ILE A 52 14.84 12.63 -5.36
CA ILE A 52 14.05 12.23 -6.52
C ILE A 52 13.23 13.43 -6.97
N GLY A 53 13.74 14.14 -7.97
CA GLY A 53 12.97 15.14 -8.72
C GLY A 53 12.00 14.50 -9.71
N ARG A 54 11.23 15.32 -10.42
CA ARG A 54 10.48 14.86 -11.61
C ARG A 54 11.53 14.39 -12.63
N THR A 55 11.50 13.12 -13.03
CA THR A 55 12.29 12.62 -14.17
C THR A 55 11.77 13.30 -15.42
N PHE A 56 12.49 14.30 -15.93
CA PHE A 56 12.19 14.96 -17.20
C PHE A 56 12.54 13.97 -18.34
N ILE A 57 11.51 13.56 -19.10
CA ILE A 57 11.57 12.79 -20.36
C ILE A 57 12.71 11.76 -20.41
N GLU A 58 12.47 10.55 -19.89
CA GLU A 58 13.37 9.41 -20.11
C GLU A 58 12.79 8.46 -21.17
N PRO A 59 13.42 8.34 -22.35
CA PRO A 59 12.82 7.75 -23.55
C PRO A 59 12.76 6.21 -23.60
N ASP A 60 13.25 5.49 -22.59
CA ASP A 60 13.42 4.03 -22.67
C ASP A 60 12.69 3.25 -21.54
N GLN A 61 11.78 2.36 -21.95
CA GLN A 61 10.95 1.52 -21.05
C GLN A 61 11.80 0.66 -20.10
N LYS A 62 13.01 0.26 -20.51
CA LYS A 62 13.95 -0.52 -19.68
C LYS A 62 14.47 0.25 -18.47
N ILE A 63 14.43 1.58 -18.49
CA ILE A 63 14.91 2.45 -17.40
C ILE A 63 13.77 2.79 -16.42
N ARG A 64 12.49 2.62 -16.79
CA ARG A 64 11.35 2.83 -15.86
C ARG A 64 11.33 1.86 -14.67
N ASP A 65 11.90 0.67 -14.81
CA ASP A 65 12.11 -0.26 -13.69
C ASP A 65 13.29 0.16 -12.79
N PHE A 66 14.20 1.00 -13.30
CA PHE A 66 15.24 1.69 -12.53
C PHE A 66 14.67 2.82 -11.65
N GLY A 67 13.57 3.47 -12.08
CA GLY A 67 12.88 4.51 -11.30
C GLY A 67 12.43 4.07 -9.90
N ALA A 68 12.09 2.79 -9.69
CA ALA A 68 11.78 2.27 -8.36
C ALA A 68 13.02 2.07 -7.47
N ARG A 69 14.18 1.73 -8.06
CA ARG A 69 15.47 1.74 -7.36
C ARG A 69 15.89 3.18 -7.01
N ILE A 70 15.58 4.13 -7.89
CA ILE A 70 15.79 5.56 -7.62
C ILE A 70 14.92 5.99 -6.43
N LYS A 71 13.69 5.46 -6.31
CA LYS A 71 12.78 5.85 -5.23
C LYS A 71 13.09 5.21 -3.87
N TYR A 72 13.33 3.91 -3.86
CA TYR A 72 13.54 3.14 -2.64
C TYR A 72 14.78 2.26 -2.74
N ASN A 73 15.66 2.40 -1.76
CA ASN A 73 16.87 1.59 -1.63
C ASN A 73 16.68 0.54 -0.52
N PRO A 74 16.79 -0.77 -0.84
CA PRO A 74 16.66 -1.81 0.17
C PRO A 74 17.93 -1.94 1.01
N VAL A 75 17.77 -2.16 2.32
CA VAL A 75 18.87 -2.38 3.26
C VAL A 75 19.10 -3.88 3.40
N ALA A 76 20.01 -4.43 2.61
CA ALA A 76 20.22 -5.88 2.51
C ALA A 76 20.57 -6.55 3.85
N SER A 77 21.33 -5.88 4.74
CA SER A 77 21.66 -6.39 6.08
C SER A 77 20.42 -6.57 6.96
N THR A 78 19.37 -5.77 6.76
CA THR A 78 18.10 -5.89 7.47
C THR A 78 17.26 -7.04 6.91
N LEU A 79 17.31 -7.27 5.59
CA LEU A 79 16.36 -8.12 4.86
C LEU A 79 16.85 -9.56 4.61
N LYS A 80 18.16 -9.75 4.40
CA LYS A 80 18.71 -11.02 3.91
C LYS A 80 18.41 -12.17 4.87
N GLY A 81 17.80 -13.23 4.35
CA GLY A 81 17.44 -14.45 5.07
C GLY A 81 16.20 -14.34 5.97
N LYS A 82 15.58 -13.15 6.10
CA LYS A 82 14.48 -12.92 7.03
C LYS A 82 13.11 -13.04 6.39
N ARG A 83 12.12 -13.40 7.19
CA ARG A 83 10.69 -13.24 6.94
C ARG A 83 10.29 -11.83 7.35
N VAL A 84 9.72 -11.07 6.43
CA VAL A 84 9.53 -9.63 6.59
C VAL A 84 8.04 -9.30 6.59
N VAL A 85 7.58 -8.53 7.58
CA VAL A 85 6.30 -7.83 7.49
C VAL A 85 6.53 -6.47 6.84
N LEU A 86 5.93 -6.24 5.69
CA LEU A 86 5.94 -4.96 4.98
C LEU A 86 4.61 -4.24 5.23
N VAL A 87 4.66 -3.14 6.00
CA VAL A 87 3.49 -2.30 6.26
C VAL A 87 3.43 -1.15 5.28
N ASP A 88 2.30 -1.01 4.59
CA ASP A 88 2.02 0.08 3.65
C ASP A 88 0.67 0.73 3.95
N ASP A 89 0.42 1.92 3.40
CA ASP A 89 -0.77 2.70 3.71
C ASP A 89 -1.98 2.21 2.94
N SER A 90 -1.81 1.96 1.64
CA SER A 90 -2.88 1.66 0.70
C SER A 90 -2.34 0.92 -0.53
N ILE A 91 -3.23 0.25 -1.25
CA ILE A 91 -2.93 -0.32 -2.58
C ILE A 91 -3.99 0.16 -3.56
N VAL A 92 -3.59 0.98 -4.53
CA VAL A 92 -4.49 1.54 -5.56
C VAL A 92 -4.37 0.76 -6.88
N ARG A 93 -3.27 0.94 -7.63
CA ARG A 93 -3.00 0.18 -8.86
C ARG A 93 -2.17 -1.10 -8.63
N GLY A 94 -1.55 -1.25 -7.45
CA GLY A 94 -0.67 -2.38 -7.11
C GLY A 94 0.72 -2.41 -7.76
N THR A 95 0.98 -1.59 -8.78
CA THR A 95 2.27 -1.55 -9.50
C THR A 95 3.45 -1.19 -8.60
N THR A 96 3.29 -0.17 -7.73
CA THR A 96 4.32 0.22 -6.75
C THR A 96 4.60 -0.90 -5.75
N SER A 97 3.55 -1.49 -5.18
CA SER A 97 3.67 -2.61 -4.23
C SER A 97 4.43 -3.79 -4.84
N LYS A 98 4.08 -4.17 -6.09
CA LYS A 98 4.77 -5.23 -6.84
C LYS A 98 6.26 -4.92 -7.05
N LYS A 99 6.61 -3.67 -7.37
CA LYS A 99 8.02 -3.24 -7.53
C LYS A 99 8.77 -3.28 -6.20
N ILE A 100 8.18 -2.79 -5.11
CA ILE A 100 8.78 -2.82 -3.77
C ILE A 100 9.04 -4.26 -3.29
N VAL A 101 8.04 -5.14 -3.43
CA VAL A 101 8.18 -6.56 -3.04
C VAL A 101 9.29 -7.24 -3.84
N ARG A 102 9.39 -6.96 -5.14
CA ARG A 102 10.52 -7.45 -5.97
C ARG A 102 11.87 -6.93 -5.47
N LEU A 103 11.98 -5.67 -5.05
CA LEU A 103 13.22 -5.12 -4.48
C LEU A 103 13.61 -5.81 -3.17
N ILE A 104 12.63 -6.02 -2.28
CA ILE A 104 12.85 -6.70 -0.99
C ILE A 104 13.31 -8.15 -1.20
N LYS A 105 12.66 -8.89 -2.11
CA LYS A 105 13.04 -10.26 -2.45
C LYS A 105 14.44 -10.31 -3.08
N LYS A 106 14.78 -9.38 -3.98
CA LYS A 106 16.13 -9.27 -4.56
C LYS A 106 17.20 -8.94 -3.52
N ALA A 107 16.85 -8.25 -2.44
CA ALA A 107 17.74 -7.98 -1.31
C ALA A 107 17.91 -9.19 -0.36
N GLY A 108 17.23 -10.31 -0.64
CA GLY A 108 17.44 -11.60 0.02
C GLY A 108 16.39 -11.96 1.07
N ALA A 109 15.25 -11.27 1.15
CA ALA A 109 14.17 -11.68 2.06
C ALA A 109 13.62 -13.07 1.68
N LYS A 110 13.42 -13.93 2.68
CA LYS A 110 12.88 -15.28 2.53
C LYS A 110 11.38 -15.24 2.23
N GLU A 111 10.65 -14.42 2.99
CA GLU A 111 9.20 -14.26 2.88
C GLU A 111 8.83 -12.78 3.03
N VAL A 112 7.75 -12.38 2.38
CA VAL A 112 7.20 -11.01 2.49
C VAL A 112 5.71 -11.12 2.79
N HIS A 113 5.31 -10.66 3.98
CA HIS A 113 3.92 -10.55 4.43
C HIS A 113 3.49 -9.10 4.38
N MET A 114 2.60 -8.75 3.47
CA MET A 114 2.16 -7.37 3.29
C MET A 114 0.95 -7.07 4.19
N ARG A 115 0.95 -5.90 4.81
CA ARG A 115 -0.05 -5.44 5.78
C ARG A 115 -0.46 -4.01 5.44
N ILE A 116 -1.73 -3.83 5.08
CA ILE A 116 -2.26 -2.55 4.62
C ILE A 116 -3.21 -1.98 5.66
N ILE A 117 -2.93 -0.77 6.14
CA ILE A 117 -3.77 -0.12 7.17
C ILE A 117 -5.05 0.50 6.62
N CYS A 118 -5.17 0.63 5.30
CA CYS A 118 -6.39 1.05 4.62
C CYS A 118 -7.17 -0.19 4.15
N PRO A 119 -8.51 -0.17 4.18
CA PRO A 119 -9.32 -1.14 3.46
C PRO A 119 -9.02 -1.17 1.96
N PRO A 120 -9.45 -2.23 1.24
CA PRO A 120 -9.27 -2.30 -0.20
C PRO A 120 -9.92 -1.11 -0.93
N TRP A 121 -9.14 -0.43 -1.77
CA TRP A 121 -9.60 0.73 -2.54
C TRP A 121 -10.30 0.26 -3.83
N THR A 122 -11.63 0.26 -3.82
CA THR A 122 -12.48 -0.36 -4.86
C THR A 122 -13.14 0.65 -5.79
N HIS A 123 -13.22 1.94 -5.41
CA HIS A 123 -13.90 2.97 -6.19
C HIS A 123 -13.08 4.27 -6.28
N PRO A 124 -13.15 5.02 -7.39
CA PRO A 124 -12.46 6.30 -7.53
C PRO A 124 -13.04 7.34 -6.56
N CYS A 125 -12.21 8.26 -6.08
CA CYS A 125 -12.70 9.39 -5.30
C CYS A 125 -13.36 10.43 -6.21
N ARG A 126 -14.51 10.97 -5.78
CA ARG A 126 -15.22 12.05 -6.48
C ARG A 126 -15.20 13.39 -5.72
N TYR A 127 -14.42 13.45 -4.64
CA TYR A 127 -14.37 14.61 -3.73
C TYR A 127 -13.00 15.29 -3.72
N GLY A 128 -12.19 15.11 -4.77
CA GLY A 128 -10.94 15.85 -4.98
C GLY A 128 -9.65 15.10 -4.66
N ILE A 129 -9.70 13.82 -4.25
CA ILE A 129 -8.50 12.98 -4.19
C ILE A 129 -8.21 12.45 -5.60
N ASP A 130 -7.01 12.71 -6.10
CA ASP A 130 -6.58 12.20 -7.40
C ASP A 130 -6.48 10.67 -7.37
N THR A 131 -7.35 10.01 -8.11
CA THR A 131 -7.46 8.55 -8.18
C THR A 131 -7.63 8.11 -9.62
N PRO A 132 -7.11 6.93 -9.98
CA PRO A 132 -7.27 6.41 -11.33
C PRO A 132 -8.71 5.99 -11.62
N SER A 133 -8.99 5.66 -12.88
CA SER A 133 -10.28 5.07 -13.27
C SER A 133 -10.52 3.74 -12.56
N ILE A 134 -11.79 3.34 -12.47
CA ILE A 134 -12.22 2.16 -11.72
C ILE A 134 -11.55 0.87 -12.23
N ASP A 135 -11.40 0.73 -13.54
CA ASP A 135 -10.75 -0.41 -14.19
C ASP A 135 -9.25 -0.53 -13.86
N GLN A 136 -8.61 0.55 -13.40
CA GLN A 136 -7.21 0.53 -12.99
C GLN A 136 -7.02 0.20 -11.50
N LEU A 137 -8.11 0.13 -10.72
CA LEU A 137 -8.06 -0.21 -9.31
C LEU A 137 -7.91 -1.72 -9.15
N ILE A 138 -6.80 -2.15 -8.53
CA ILE A 138 -6.51 -3.58 -8.42
C ILE A 138 -7.55 -4.31 -7.55
N ALA A 139 -8.04 -3.66 -6.50
CA ALA A 139 -9.03 -4.24 -5.58
C ALA A 139 -10.47 -4.19 -6.12
N HIS A 140 -10.74 -3.40 -7.15
CA HIS A 140 -12.00 -3.47 -7.90
C HIS A 140 -12.05 -4.76 -8.75
N ASN A 141 -10.93 -5.07 -9.40
CA ASN A 141 -10.86 -6.15 -10.38
C ASN A 141 -10.53 -7.52 -9.78
N LEU A 142 -9.80 -7.55 -8.66
CA LEU A 142 -9.22 -8.78 -8.11
C LEU A 142 -9.62 -8.98 -6.66
N THR A 143 -9.89 -10.25 -6.31
CA THR A 143 -9.98 -10.66 -4.92
C THR A 143 -8.61 -10.56 -4.24
N VAL A 144 -8.58 -10.46 -2.90
CA VAL A 144 -7.34 -10.38 -2.12
C VAL A 144 -6.37 -11.52 -2.44
N ASP A 145 -6.88 -12.75 -2.64
CA ASP A 145 -6.05 -13.89 -3.04
C ASP A 145 -5.40 -13.73 -4.42
N LYS A 146 -6.12 -13.14 -5.38
CA LYS A 146 -5.56 -12.82 -6.70
C LYS A 146 -4.55 -11.67 -6.60
N MET A 147 -4.84 -10.65 -5.78
CA MET A 147 -3.91 -9.55 -5.51
C MET A 147 -2.60 -10.03 -4.88
N LYS A 148 -2.67 -10.96 -3.91
CA LYS A 148 -1.52 -11.61 -3.28
C LYS A 148 -0.59 -12.23 -4.32
N LYS A 149 -1.16 -12.97 -5.28
CA LYS A 149 -0.42 -13.59 -6.40
C LYS A 149 0.17 -12.54 -7.34
N GLU A 150 -0.62 -11.53 -7.71
CA GLU A 150 -0.25 -10.47 -8.64
C GLU A 150 0.92 -9.61 -8.12
N ILE A 151 0.88 -9.26 -6.83
CA ILE A 151 1.94 -8.51 -6.14
C ILE A 151 3.14 -9.41 -5.84
N GLY A 152 2.90 -10.70 -5.60
CA GLY A 152 3.92 -11.71 -5.34
C GLY A 152 4.36 -11.76 -3.88
N VAL A 153 3.44 -11.66 -2.93
CA VAL A 153 3.69 -11.75 -1.48
C VAL A 153 3.21 -13.08 -0.90
N ASN A 154 3.74 -13.47 0.26
CA ASN A 154 3.39 -14.70 0.96
C ASN A 154 2.00 -14.60 1.61
N SER A 155 1.68 -13.45 2.22
CA SER A 155 0.34 -13.10 2.66
C SER A 155 0.07 -11.61 2.43
N LEU A 156 -1.20 -11.26 2.27
CA LEU A 156 -1.67 -9.90 2.06
C LEU A 156 -2.95 -9.73 2.88
N GLU A 157 -2.93 -8.79 3.81
CA GLU A 157 -4.08 -8.50 4.68
C GLU A 157 -4.33 -6.99 4.74
N PHE A 158 -5.61 -6.62 4.81
CA PHE A 158 -6.09 -5.25 4.87
C PHE A 158 -6.81 -5.04 6.19
N LEU A 159 -6.72 -3.83 6.73
CA LEU A 159 -7.58 -3.40 7.82
C LEU A 159 -9.05 -3.30 7.33
N SER A 160 -10.02 -3.64 8.17
CA SER A 160 -11.43 -3.50 7.80
C SER A 160 -11.92 -2.05 7.93
N VAL A 161 -13.03 -1.72 7.26
CA VAL A 161 -13.70 -0.42 7.44
C VAL A 161 -14.17 -0.25 8.89
N GLN A 162 -14.65 -1.32 9.52
CA GLN A 162 -15.09 -1.29 10.92
C GLN A 162 -13.93 -0.95 11.87
N ASP A 163 -12.75 -1.57 11.68
CA ASP A 163 -11.57 -1.26 12.49
C ASP A 163 -11.15 0.22 12.36
N LEU A 164 -11.30 0.83 11.17
CA LEU A 164 -11.06 2.26 11.00
C LEU A 164 -12.02 3.09 11.84
N PHE A 165 -13.31 2.76 11.84
CA PHE A 165 -14.32 3.46 12.65
C PHE A 165 -14.05 3.30 14.14
N ASP A 166 -13.78 2.09 14.61
CA ASP A 166 -13.48 1.81 16.02
C ASP A 166 -12.30 2.67 16.52
N ILE A 167 -11.28 2.87 15.70
CA ILE A 167 -10.09 3.65 16.06
C ILE A 167 -10.31 5.17 15.95
N THR A 168 -11.17 5.60 15.04
CA THR A 168 -11.46 7.02 14.79
C THR A 168 -12.64 7.54 15.62
N GLY A 169 -13.29 6.69 16.42
CA GLY A 169 -14.35 7.07 17.34
C GLY A 169 -15.74 7.01 16.74
N ASN A 170 -15.97 6.12 15.77
CA ASN A 170 -17.27 5.89 15.11
C ASN A 170 -17.90 7.16 14.51
N CYS A 171 -17.08 8.11 14.06
CA CYS A 171 -17.61 9.27 13.34
C CYS A 171 -18.03 8.88 11.92
N SER A 172 -19.01 9.59 11.36
CA SER A 172 -19.51 9.42 9.99
C SER A 172 -18.48 9.92 8.96
N TYR A 173 -17.39 9.17 8.77
CA TYR A 173 -16.43 9.44 7.70
C TYR A 173 -16.94 8.89 6.36
N CYS A 174 -16.53 9.55 5.28
CA CYS A 174 -16.77 9.05 3.93
C CYS A 174 -15.96 7.77 3.68
N THR A 175 -16.65 6.69 3.29
CA THR A 175 -16.06 5.40 2.91
C THR A 175 -16.25 5.06 1.44
N ALA A 176 -16.74 6.02 0.63
CA ALA A 176 -17.12 5.81 -0.77
C ALA A 176 -16.04 5.14 -1.63
N CYS A 177 -14.76 5.40 -1.34
CA CYS A 177 -13.64 4.79 -2.07
C CYS A 177 -13.48 3.28 -1.81
N MET A 178 -14.11 2.76 -0.75
CA MET A 178 -14.04 1.38 -0.27
C MET A 178 -15.35 0.62 -0.50
N ASP A 179 -16.49 1.29 -0.45
CA ASP A 179 -17.82 0.68 -0.53
C ASP A 179 -18.70 1.20 -1.69
N GLY A 180 -18.29 2.26 -2.38
CA GLY A 180 -19.07 2.88 -3.46
C GLY A 180 -20.26 3.73 -3.00
N ASN A 181 -20.49 3.86 -1.69
CA ASN A 181 -21.59 4.64 -1.14
C ASN A 181 -21.19 6.11 -1.03
N TYR A 182 -21.41 6.86 -2.12
CA TYR A 182 -21.14 8.30 -2.16
C TYR A 182 -22.21 9.08 -1.38
N PRO A 183 -21.86 9.84 -0.32
CA PRO A 183 -22.84 10.59 0.47
C PRO A 183 -23.55 11.73 -0.28
N VAL A 184 -23.01 12.13 -1.43
CA VAL A 184 -23.56 13.18 -2.28
C VAL A 184 -23.89 12.56 -3.63
N GLU A 185 -25.14 12.72 -4.06
CA GLU A 185 -25.59 12.31 -5.39
C GLU A 185 -24.95 13.15 -6.48
N PHE A 186 -24.62 12.51 -7.61
CA PHE A 186 -24.06 13.19 -8.77
C PHE A 186 -25.10 13.18 -9.89
N SER A 187 -25.44 14.36 -10.41
CA SER A 187 -26.49 14.54 -11.43
C SER A 187 -26.09 14.07 -12.84
N ASP A 188 -24.85 13.60 -13.04
CA ASP A 188 -24.31 13.31 -14.36
C ASP A 188 -23.43 12.05 -14.32
N GLU A 189 -24.01 10.91 -14.69
CA GLU A 189 -23.27 9.64 -14.80
C GLU A 189 -22.25 9.64 -15.96
N SER A 190 -22.37 10.59 -16.88
CA SER A 190 -21.57 10.66 -18.12
C SER A 190 -20.12 11.12 -17.91
N LYS A 191 -19.80 11.75 -16.77
CA LYS A 191 -18.43 12.21 -16.43
C LYS A 191 -17.65 11.22 -15.56
N ILE A 192 -18.24 10.05 -15.29
CA ILE A 192 -17.72 9.01 -14.39
C ILE A 192 -16.44 8.35 -14.96
N ASP A 193 -16.38 8.23 -16.28
CA ASP A 193 -15.27 7.65 -17.03
C ASP A 193 -14.65 8.69 -17.97
N ALA A 194 -14.30 9.87 -17.46
CA ALA A 194 -13.28 10.65 -18.13
C ALA A 194 -12.00 9.81 -18.07
N ARG A 195 -11.85 8.90 -19.03
CA ARG A 195 -10.59 8.29 -19.44
C ARG A 195 -9.62 9.46 -19.54
N ARG A 196 -8.86 9.69 -18.48
CA ARG A 196 -7.57 10.33 -18.64
C ARG A 196 -6.76 9.27 -19.38
N GLU A 197 -6.91 9.25 -20.70
CA GLU A 197 -5.83 8.84 -21.57
C GLU A 197 -4.63 9.59 -21.02
N ASP A 198 -3.72 8.85 -20.38
CA ASP A 198 -2.52 9.41 -19.82
C ASP A 198 -1.88 10.26 -20.94
N ASP A 199 -1.82 11.59 -20.75
CA ASP A 199 -1.13 12.49 -21.67
C ASP A 199 0.26 11.90 -21.97
N GLU A 200 0.55 11.72 -23.26
CA GLU A 200 1.77 11.15 -23.83
C GLU A 200 3.08 11.64 -23.18
#